data_AF-A0A3G2YPX6-F1
#
_entry.id   AF-A0A3G2YPX6-F1
#
_cell.length_a   1.000
_cell.length_b   1.000
_cell.length_c   1.000
_cell.angle_alpha   90.00
_cell.angle_beta   90.00
_cell.angle_gamma   90.00
#
_symmetry.space_group_name_H-M   'P 1'
#
loop_
_entity.id
_entity.type
_entity.pdbx_description
1 polymer ?
#
loop_
_entity_poly.entity_id
_entity_poly.type
_entity_poly.pdbx_seq_one_letter_code
_entity_poly.pdbx_strand_id
1 'polypeptide(L)'
;QEERQRNKEREGEVESSSAVNEEMPVEKILEAEMAVEQKTELHADGSSGGSSPNDPVTNICQAADKQLFTLVEWAKRIPHFSELALDDQVILLRAGWNELLIASFSHRSISVKDGILLATGLHVHRNSAHSAGVGAIFDRAHNAEV
;
A
#
# COMPACT_ATOMS: atom_id res chain seq x y z
N GLN A 1 29.82 2.97 -38.21
CA GLN A 1 28.60 3.10 -39.03
C GLN A 1 27.32 3.02 -38.20
N GLU A 2 27.35 2.66 -36.91
CA GLU A 2 26.15 2.65 -36.04
C GLU A 2 25.78 4.00 -35.39
N GLU A 3 26.68 4.97 -35.33
CA GLU A 3 26.44 6.20 -34.54
C GLU A 3 25.54 7.23 -35.22
N ARG A 4 25.24 7.09 -36.52
CA ARG A 4 24.43 8.06 -37.29
C ARG A 4 22.93 7.77 -37.30
N GLN A 5 22.49 6.62 -36.80
CA GLN A 5 21.05 6.28 -36.78
C GLN A 5 20.32 6.85 -35.55
N ARG A 6 21.02 7.05 -34.43
CA ARG A 6 20.44 7.47 -33.14
C ARG A 6 19.96 8.92 -33.09
N ASN A 7 20.26 9.73 -34.12
CA ASN A 7 19.89 11.14 -34.17
C ASN A 7 18.68 11.44 -35.06
N LYS A 8 18.01 10.43 -35.63
CA LYS A 8 16.87 10.64 -36.54
C LYS A 8 15.49 10.39 -35.91
N GLU A 9 15.45 9.84 -34.69
CA GLU A 9 14.20 9.67 -33.91
C GLU A 9 14.03 10.77 -32.85
N ARG A 10 14.99 11.69 -32.72
CA ARG A 10 15.01 12.71 -31.65
C ARG A 10 14.48 14.08 -32.04
N GLU A 11 13.99 14.26 -33.26
CA GLU A 11 13.51 15.55 -33.78
C GLU A 11 11.99 15.56 -34.06
N GLY A 12 11.23 14.64 -33.48
CA GLY A 12 9.84 14.43 -33.87
C GLY A 12 8.90 14.01 -32.76
N GLU A 13 8.99 14.61 -31.57
CA GLU A 13 7.83 14.81 -30.70
C GLU A 13 8.24 15.73 -29.57
N VAL A 14 7.83 17.00 -29.67
CA VAL A 14 7.58 17.79 -28.48
C VAL A 14 6.36 17.12 -27.86
N GLU A 15 6.57 16.06 -27.06
CA GLU A 15 5.54 15.60 -26.15
C GLU A 15 5.31 16.76 -25.19
N SER A 16 4.26 17.51 -25.51
CA SER A 16 3.73 18.60 -24.71
C SER A 16 3.71 18.14 -23.25
N SER A 17 4.19 18.96 -22.31
CA SER A 17 4.15 18.61 -20.88
C SER A 17 2.72 18.41 -20.35
N SER A 18 1.69 18.58 -21.20
CA SER A 18 0.30 18.22 -20.95
C SER A 18 -0.02 16.74 -21.17
N ALA A 19 0.72 16.00 -22.02
CA ALA A 19 0.42 14.61 -22.36
C ALA A 19 0.74 13.64 -21.21
N VAL A 20 1.83 13.89 -20.47
CA VAL A 20 2.24 13.08 -19.31
C VAL A 20 1.20 13.07 -18.17
N ASN A 21 0.38 14.12 -18.05
CA ASN A 21 -0.70 14.15 -17.05
C ASN A 21 -1.91 13.29 -17.43
N GLU A 22 -2.12 12.99 -18.72
CA GLU A 22 -3.20 12.11 -19.17
C GLU A 22 -2.81 10.63 -19.13
N GLU A 23 -1.51 10.33 -19.18
CA GLU A 23 -0.99 8.96 -19.13
C GLU A 23 -1.18 8.36 -17.73
N MET A 24 -0.95 9.12 -16.66
CA MET A 24 -1.15 8.66 -15.28
C MET A 24 -2.13 9.58 -14.51
N PRO A 25 -3.44 9.48 -14.80
CA PRO A 25 -4.43 10.38 -14.21
C PRO A 25 -4.60 10.12 -12.71
N VAL A 26 -4.45 11.18 -11.90
CA VAL A 26 -4.57 11.14 -10.43
C VAL A 26 -5.95 10.65 -10.00
N GLU A 27 -6.99 10.95 -10.79
CA GLU A 27 -8.37 10.54 -10.55
C GLU A 27 -8.51 9.01 -10.56
N LYS A 28 -7.74 8.31 -11.43
CA LYS A 28 -7.74 6.85 -11.48
C LYS A 28 -7.02 6.23 -10.30
N ILE A 29 -5.96 6.87 -9.82
CA ILE A 29 -5.28 6.45 -8.59
C ILE A 29 -6.23 6.61 -7.40
N LEU A 30 -6.94 7.74 -7.31
CA LEU A 30 -7.94 7.96 -6.27
C LEU A 30 -9.09 6.95 -6.35
N GLU A 31 -9.60 6.66 -7.54
CA GLU A 31 -10.62 5.64 -7.76
C GLU A 31 -10.14 4.25 -7.30
N ALA A 32 -8.89 3.89 -7.61
CA ALA A 32 -8.28 2.64 -7.18
C ALA A 32 -8.20 2.55 -5.65
N GLU A 33 -7.79 3.62 -4.97
CA GLU A 33 -7.72 3.70 -3.51
C GLU A 33 -9.11 3.53 -2.88
N MET A 34 -10.09 4.31 -3.34
CA MET A 34 -11.48 4.25 -2.86
C MET A 34 -12.14 2.89 -3.09
N ALA A 35 -11.78 2.19 -4.18
CA ALA A 35 -12.33 0.88 -4.49
C ALA A 35 -11.84 -0.23 -3.54
N VAL A 36 -10.68 -0.04 -2.92
CA VAL A 36 -10.08 -1.02 -2.01
C VAL A 36 -10.14 -0.62 -0.54
N GLU A 37 -10.62 0.60 -0.25
CA GLU A 37 -11.02 1.00 1.09
C GLU A 37 -12.05 -0.01 1.61
N GLN A 38 -11.62 -0.88 2.53
CA GLN A 38 -12.54 -1.61 3.37
C GLN A 38 -13.23 -0.54 4.21
N LYS A 39 -14.50 -0.25 3.90
CA LYS A 39 -15.38 0.56 4.75
C LYS A 39 -15.07 0.13 6.19
N THR A 40 -14.47 1.03 6.95
CA THR A 40 -14.16 0.84 8.36
C THR A 40 -15.49 0.72 9.08
N GLU A 41 -16.18 -0.39 8.90
CA GLU A 41 -17.33 -0.73 9.70
C GLU A 41 -16.74 -0.96 11.07
N LEU A 42 -16.93 0.05 11.92
CA LEU A 42 -16.73 0.02 13.35
C LEU A 42 -17.69 -1.00 13.98
N HIS A 43 -17.73 -2.22 13.47
CA HIS A 43 -18.23 -3.36 14.20
C HIS A 43 -17.11 -3.80 15.12
N ALA A 44 -16.99 -3.07 16.23
CA ALA A 44 -16.53 -3.63 17.48
C ALA A 44 -17.56 -4.68 17.94
N ASP A 45 -17.74 -5.75 17.17
CA ASP A 45 -18.34 -6.95 17.73
C ASP A 45 -17.22 -7.68 18.46
N GLY A 46 -17.04 -7.27 19.70
CA GLY A 46 -16.27 -8.03 20.66
C GLY A 46 -16.99 -9.35 20.91
N SER A 47 -16.80 -10.35 20.04
CA SER A 47 -16.76 -11.78 20.38
C SER A 47 -16.69 -12.68 19.14
N SER A 48 -15.89 -13.74 19.30
CA SER A 48 -15.81 -15.00 18.53
C SER A 48 -14.92 -15.01 17.27
N GLY A 49 -13.80 -15.72 17.21
CA GLY A 49 -13.19 -16.62 18.20
C GLY A 49 -11.83 -17.14 17.71
N GLY A 50 -10.95 -17.44 18.67
CA GLY A 50 -9.83 -18.37 18.46
C GLY A 50 -8.40 -17.83 18.49
N SER A 51 -8.14 -16.52 18.45
CA SER A 51 -6.78 -15.99 18.63
C SER A 51 -6.65 -15.28 19.97
N SER A 52 -5.66 -15.71 20.76
CA SER A 52 -5.30 -15.08 22.03
C SER A 52 -5.13 -13.55 21.83
N PRO A 53 -5.65 -12.70 22.72
CA PRO A 53 -5.50 -11.24 22.64
C PRO A 53 -4.06 -10.73 22.84
N ASN A 54 -3.06 -11.61 22.83
CA ASN A 54 -1.74 -11.36 23.42
C ASN A 54 -0.58 -11.34 22.42
N ASP A 55 -0.79 -11.64 21.14
CA ASP A 55 0.30 -11.52 20.15
C ASP A 55 -0.01 -10.47 19.06
N PRO A 56 0.46 -9.23 19.23
CA PRO A 56 0.28 -8.19 18.22
C PRO A 56 0.98 -8.54 16.90
N VAL A 57 2.02 -9.39 16.91
CA VAL A 57 2.70 -9.82 15.67
C VAL A 57 1.78 -10.71 14.85
N THR A 58 1.18 -11.73 15.46
CA THR A 58 0.18 -12.58 14.78
C THR A 58 -0.96 -11.75 14.20
N ASN A 59 -1.49 -10.78 14.94
CA ASN A 59 -2.57 -9.91 14.46
C ASN A 59 -2.14 -9.05 13.24
N ILE A 60 -0.92 -8.51 13.28
CA ILE A 60 -0.33 -7.77 12.15
C ILE A 60 -0.16 -8.68 10.94
N CYS A 61 0.37 -9.89 11.12
CA CYS A 61 0.56 -10.86 10.04
C CYS A 61 -0.77 -11.29 9.41
N GLN A 62 -1.81 -11.54 10.20
CA GLN A 62 -3.15 -11.87 9.70
C GLN A 62 -3.78 -10.70 8.93
N ALA A 63 -3.61 -9.47 9.43
CA ALA A 63 -4.06 -8.28 8.72
C ALA A 63 -3.31 -8.10 7.39
N ALA A 64 -2.00 -8.31 7.38
CA ALA A 64 -1.17 -8.24 6.17
C ALA A 64 -1.60 -9.29 5.14
N ASP A 65 -1.79 -10.54 5.55
CA ASP A 65 -2.25 -11.62 4.66
C ASP A 65 -3.59 -11.30 3.99
N LYS A 66 -4.56 -10.78 4.75
CA LYS A 66 -5.84 -10.31 4.20
C LYS A 66 -5.65 -9.15 3.22
N GLN A 67 -4.73 -8.23 3.50
CA GLN A 67 -4.48 -7.06 2.65
C GLN A 67 -3.65 -7.35 1.41
N LEU A 68 -2.88 -8.45 1.36
CA LEU A 68 -2.15 -8.85 0.15
C LEU A 68 -3.10 -9.08 -1.04
N PHE A 69 -4.26 -9.71 -0.82
CA PHE A 69 -5.27 -9.88 -1.86
C PHE A 69 -5.85 -8.54 -2.32
N THR A 70 -6.15 -7.66 -1.36
CA THR A 70 -6.62 -6.29 -1.64
C THR A 70 -5.59 -5.48 -2.43
N LEU A 71 -4.30 -5.63 -2.12
CA LEU A 71 -3.20 -4.94 -2.80
C LEU A 71 -3.10 -5.34 -4.27
N VAL A 72 -3.28 -6.64 -4.58
CA VAL A 72 -3.30 -7.11 -5.97
C VAL A 72 -4.47 -6.48 -6.73
N GLU A 73 -5.64 -6.39 -6.10
CA GLU A 73 -6.83 -5.76 -6.69
C GLU A 73 -6.65 -4.24 -6.88
N TRP A 74 -5.99 -3.57 -5.94
CA TRP A 74 -5.59 -2.17 -6.08
C TRP A 74 -4.65 -1.98 -7.27
N ALA A 75 -3.57 -2.78 -7.34
CA ALA A 75 -2.57 -2.67 -8.39
C ALA A 75 -3.16 -2.85 -9.79
N LYS A 76 -4.09 -3.79 -9.97
CA LYS A 76 -4.80 -3.99 -11.25
C LYS A 76 -5.62 -2.77 -11.70
N ARG A 77 -6.03 -1.90 -10.78
CA ARG A 77 -6.79 -0.67 -11.06
C ARG A 77 -5.88 0.53 -11.33
N ILE A 78 -4.59 0.45 -10.98
CA ILE A 78 -3.60 1.48 -11.31
C ILE A 78 -3.39 1.49 -12.83
N PRO A 79 -3.44 2.67 -13.48
CA PRO A 79 -3.18 2.80 -14.92
C PRO A 79 -1.89 2.10 -15.34
N HIS A 80 -1.90 1.46 -16.50
CA HIS A 80 -0.78 0.73 -17.13
C HIS A 80 -0.27 -0.52 -16.39
N PHE A 81 -0.58 -0.71 -15.11
CA PHE A 81 -0.07 -1.87 -14.36
C PHE A 81 -0.50 -3.20 -14.97
N SER A 82 -1.77 -3.31 -15.37
CA SER A 82 -2.33 -4.53 -15.99
C SER A 82 -1.81 -4.77 -17.42
N GLU A 83 -1.18 -3.77 -18.04
CA GLU A 83 -0.62 -3.86 -19.40
C GLU A 83 0.83 -4.39 -19.39
N LEU A 84 1.48 -4.37 -18.22
CA LEU A 84 2.80 -4.98 -18.02
C LEU A 84 2.74 -6.50 -18.18
N ALA A 85 3.89 -7.09 -18.52
CA ALA A 85 4.03 -8.55 -18.52
C ALA A 85 3.73 -9.11 -17.13
N LEU A 86 3.09 -10.29 -17.08
CA LEU A 86 2.71 -10.92 -15.81
C LEU A 86 3.92 -11.13 -14.87
N ASP A 87 5.08 -11.46 -15.42
CA ASP A 87 6.31 -11.61 -14.65
C ASP A 87 6.73 -10.29 -13.99
N ASP A 88 6.61 -9.17 -14.70
CA ASP A 88 6.92 -7.84 -14.17
C ASP A 88 5.93 -7.40 -13.10
N GLN A 89 4.63 -7.67 -13.28
CA GLN A 89 3.60 -7.41 -12.26
C GLN A 89 3.93 -8.15 -10.96
N VAL A 90 4.35 -9.42 -11.06
CA VAL A 90 4.73 -10.24 -9.90
C VAL A 90 6.02 -9.73 -9.26
N ILE A 91 7.02 -9.33 -10.05
CA ILE A 91 8.29 -8.77 -9.53
C ILE A 91 8.02 -7.47 -8.76
N LEU A 92 7.25 -6.55 -9.34
CA LEU A 92 6.92 -5.27 -8.73
C LEU A 92 6.17 -5.47 -7.40
N LEU A 93 5.15 -6.33 -7.37
CA LEU A 93 4.41 -6.60 -6.14
C LEU A 93 5.26 -7.33 -5.10
N ARG A 94 6.08 -8.30 -5.49
CA ARG A 94 7.00 -8.99 -4.55
C ARG A 94 8.04 -8.06 -3.95
N ALA A 95 8.50 -7.06 -4.70
CA ALA A 95 9.43 -6.07 -4.21
C ALA A 95 8.76 -5.01 -3.32
N GLY A 96 7.55 -4.57 -3.68
CA GLY A 96 6.92 -3.39 -3.08
C GLY A 96 5.80 -3.64 -2.05
N TRP A 97 5.30 -4.88 -1.90
CA TRP A 97 4.10 -5.13 -1.08
C TRP A 97 4.23 -4.64 0.36
N ASN A 98 5.41 -4.80 0.98
CA ASN A 98 5.60 -4.42 2.38
C ASN A 98 5.52 -2.89 2.56
N GLU A 99 6.14 -2.12 1.68
CA GLU A 99 6.10 -0.66 1.73
C GLU A 99 4.70 -0.12 1.44
N LEU A 100 4.02 -0.70 0.45
CA LEU A 100 2.64 -0.34 0.13
C LEU A 100 1.69 -0.61 1.31
N LEU A 101 1.80 -1.78 1.96
CA LEU A 101 0.98 -2.08 3.13
C LEU A 101 1.26 -1.13 4.30
N ILE A 102 2.53 -0.79 4.55
CA ILE A 102 2.92 0.17 5.59
C ILE A 102 2.31 1.55 5.30
N ALA A 103 2.45 2.04 4.06
CA ALA A 103 1.86 3.30 3.66
C ALA A 103 0.32 3.30 3.88
N SER A 104 -0.37 2.23 3.47
CA SER A 104 -1.82 2.11 3.63
C SER A 104 -2.26 2.13 5.09
N PHE A 105 -1.63 1.35 5.98
CA PHE A 105 -2.04 1.36 7.39
C PHE A 105 -1.55 2.60 8.14
N SER A 106 -0.43 3.22 7.75
CA SER A 106 0.00 4.52 8.27
C SER A 106 -1.05 5.58 7.97
N HIS A 107 -1.47 5.71 6.71
CA HIS A 107 -2.54 6.63 6.31
C HIS A 107 -3.83 6.42 7.12
N ARG A 108 -4.26 5.16 7.29
CA ARG A 108 -5.43 4.83 8.11
C ARG A 108 -5.25 5.19 9.60
N SER A 109 -4.02 5.28 10.09
CA SER A 109 -3.70 5.52 11.50
C SER A 109 -3.45 6.99 11.84
N ILE A 110 -3.52 7.93 10.88
CA ILE A 110 -3.29 9.38 11.10
C ILE A 110 -4.14 9.95 12.25
N SER A 111 -5.37 9.48 12.41
CA SER A 111 -6.28 9.95 13.47
C SER A 111 -6.14 9.15 14.80
N VAL A 112 -5.28 8.14 14.84
CA VAL A 112 -5.10 7.23 15.98
C VAL A 112 -3.91 7.67 16.80
N LYS A 113 -4.14 8.04 18.05
CA LYS A 113 -3.08 8.45 18.96
C LYS A 113 -2.35 7.24 19.56
N ASP A 114 -1.02 7.25 19.51
CA ASP A 114 -0.14 6.24 20.14
C ASP A 114 -0.45 4.78 19.72
N GLY A 115 -0.93 4.58 18.50
CA GLY A 115 -1.38 3.29 17.99
C GLY A 115 -1.44 3.23 16.47
N ILE A 116 -1.56 2.01 15.93
CA ILE A 116 -1.90 1.76 14.53
C ILE A 116 -3.24 1.03 14.45
N LEU A 117 -4.02 1.34 13.41
CA LEU A 117 -5.26 0.65 13.09
C LEU A 117 -5.01 -0.36 11.96
N LEU A 118 -5.20 -1.64 12.26
CA LEU A 118 -5.11 -2.71 11.29
C LEU A 118 -6.36 -2.77 10.41
N ALA A 119 -6.25 -3.39 9.23
CA ALA A 119 -7.37 -3.57 8.30
C ALA A 119 -8.47 -4.49 8.86
N THR A 120 -8.16 -5.22 9.94
CA THR A 120 -9.10 -6.01 10.71
C THR A 120 -9.93 -5.17 11.69
N GLY A 121 -9.65 -3.87 11.84
CA GLY A 121 -10.25 -3.00 12.85
C GLY A 121 -9.56 -3.05 14.22
N LEU A 122 -8.54 -3.90 14.38
CA LEU A 122 -7.78 -4.01 15.62
C LEU A 122 -6.84 -2.83 15.81
N HIS A 123 -6.87 -2.25 17.02
CA HIS A 123 -5.94 -1.21 17.44
C HIS A 123 -4.74 -1.84 18.12
N VAL A 124 -3.53 -1.57 17.60
CA VAL A 124 -2.28 -2.01 18.21
C VAL A 124 -1.60 -0.80 18.82
N HIS A 125 -1.46 -0.80 20.15
CA HIS A 125 -0.79 0.29 20.87
C HIS A 125 0.73 0.19 20.78
N ARG A 126 1.40 1.34 20.85
CA ARG A 126 2.87 1.45 20.87
C ARG A 126 3.51 0.52 21.90
N ASN A 127 2.99 0.48 23.13
CA ASN A 127 3.54 -0.34 24.20
C ASN A 127 3.47 -1.85 23.88
N SER A 128 2.38 -2.30 23.24
CA SER A 128 2.22 -3.68 22.79
C SER A 128 3.18 -4.02 21.66
N ALA A 129 3.36 -3.12 20.70
CA ALA A 129 4.33 -3.29 19.60
C ALA A 129 5.78 -3.36 20.10
N HIS A 130 6.17 -2.48 21.03
CA HIS A 130 7.49 -2.48 21.66
C HIS A 130 7.73 -3.76 22.46
N SER A 131 6.73 -4.20 23.24
CA SER A 131 6.81 -5.42 24.04
C SER A 131 6.91 -6.69 23.19
N ALA A 132 6.41 -6.66 21.96
CA ALA A 132 6.50 -7.76 21.00
C ALA A 132 7.71 -7.68 20.06
N GLY A 133 8.64 -6.74 20.27
CA GLY A 133 9.86 -6.62 19.48
C GLY A 133 9.69 -5.94 18.11
N VAL A 134 8.50 -5.43 17.79
CA VAL A 134 8.19 -4.70 16.54
C VAL A 134 8.10 -3.18 16.74
N GLY A 135 8.55 -2.68 17.89
CA GLY A 135 8.51 -1.25 18.23
C GLY A 135 9.26 -0.34 17.23
N ALA A 136 10.36 -0.80 16.64
CA ALA A 136 11.13 0.00 15.69
C ALA A 136 10.45 0.20 14.32
N ILE A 137 9.60 -0.75 13.89
CA ILE A 137 8.80 -0.56 12.67
C ILE A 137 7.55 0.26 12.96
N PHE A 138 6.96 0.09 14.15
CA PHE A 138 5.88 0.93 14.66
C PHE A 138 6.31 2.40 14.74
N ASP A 139 7.47 2.68 15.35
CA ASP A 139 7.98 4.05 15.49
C ASP A 139 8.32 4.66 14.12
N ARG A 140 8.82 3.87 13.16
CA ARG A 140 9.04 4.37 11.78
C ARG A 140 7.73 4.72 11.07
N ALA A 141 6.70 3.89 11.22
CA ALA A 141 5.39 4.14 10.63
C ALA A 141 4.71 5.39 11.25
N HIS A 142 4.95 5.65 12.54
CA HIS A 142 4.41 6.81 13.26
C HIS A 142 5.23 8.09 13.05
N ASN A 143 6.56 8.00 13.00
CA ASN A 143 7.45 9.16 12.84
C ASN A 143 7.56 9.66 11.40
N ALA A 144 7.08 8.91 10.41
CA ALA A 144 6.95 9.41 9.03
C ALA A 144 5.94 10.58 8.90
N GLU A 145 5.20 10.88 9.98
CA GLU A 145 4.18 11.93 10.04
C GLU A 145 4.64 13.20 10.80
N VAL A 146 5.87 13.24 11.34
CA VAL A 146 6.41 14.39 12.09
C VAL A 146 7.51 15.12 11.31
#